data_AF-A0A2V1CCI5-F1
#
_entry.id   AF-A0A2V1CCI5-F1
#
_cell.length_a   1.000
_cell.length_b   1.000
_cell.length_c   1.000
_cell.angle_alpha   90.00
_cell.angle_beta   90.00
_cell.angle_gamma   90.00
#
_symmetry.space_group_name_H-M   'P 1'
#
loop_
_entity.id
_entity.type
_entity.pdbx_description
1 polymer ?
#
loop_
_entity_poly.entity_id
_entity_poly.type
_entity_poly.pdbx_seq_one_letter_code
_entity_poly.pdbx_strand_id
1 'polypeptide(L)'
;MFTTTEESRHFLHQLQILTTHYKDTFYMSRAKSNAEVSVPALRHVTSLRTQHMAWSIAFESLLESRQQPEVSNMERTKRAILKMNNLSIAVLLPDVLSIGETGFDSSYLNFTRIVALAKEVLVDEELFLNHGMYGNATDQRSTKVPKIGIEHSSLLSPTTHGQVSQQEKYMPMGTPQSRLDSTAPTSMNYPNSPVHVRASFTTSLGIVYPLYVVATKCRNRELRREAIRLLLSSPRREGLWDSLLSGQVAQWVMEIEEEGLAAWDSSRAENAALDLRWIAEDKRVVVREVLFDLQHRTAKCRCGTSGVGEGEPDERARETTLKW
;
A
#
# COMPACT_ATOMS: atom_id res chain seq x y z
N MET A 1 6.51 -5.06 -25.19
CA MET A 1 7.17 -4.73 -23.91
C MET A 1 6.68 -3.36 -23.48
N PHE A 2 6.59 -3.08 -22.18
CA PHE A 2 6.24 -1.74 -21.71
C PHE A 2 7.40 -0.77 -21.94
N THR A 3 7.07 0.48 -22.27
CA THR A 3 8.05 1.55 -22.47
C THR A 3 8.25 2.37 -21.19
N THR A 4 7.23 2.44 -20.33
CA THR A 4 7.26 3.23 -19.09
C THR A 4 6.60 2.50 -17.92
N THR A 5 6.94 2.92 -16.69
CA THR A 5 6.31 2.44 -15.45
C THR A 5 4.84 2.87 -15.34
N GLU A 6 4.47 4.01 -15.91
CA GLU A 6 3.09 4.54 -15.90
C GLU A 6 2.15 3.73 -16.81
N GLU A 7 2.59 3.43 -18.04
CA GLU A 7 1.89 2.53 -18.99
C GLU A 7 1.62 1.17 -18.35
N SER A 8 2.67 0.58 -17.76
CA SER A 8 2.60 -0.72 -17.08
C SER A 8 1.66 -0.69 -15.86
N ARG A 9 1.67 0.40 -15.06
CA ARG A 9 0.77 0.59 -13.91
C ARG A 9 -0.69 0.58 -14.32
N HIS A 10 -1.05 1.27 -15.40
CA HIS A 10 -2.44 1.37 -15.82
C HIS A 10 -3.03 -0.01 -16.12
N PHE A 11 -2.32 -0.85 -16.87
CA PHE A 11 -2.77 -2.22 -17.18
C PHE A 11 -2.89 -3.09 -15.94
N LEU A 12 -1.90 -3.03 -15.04
CA LEU A 12 -1.91 -3.82 -13.80
C LEU A 12 -3.09 -3.46 -12.89
N HIS A 13 -3.40 -2.16 -12.79
CA HIS A 13 -4.55 -1.67 -12.03
C HIS A 13 -5.88 -2.19 -12.59
N GLN A 14 -6.04 -2.22 -13.92
CA GLN A 14 -7.23 -2.82 -14.56
C GLN A 14 -7.36 -4.31 -14.25
N LEU A 15 -6.27 -5.09 -14.35
CA LEU A 15 -6.28 -6.51 -13.97
C LEU A 15 -6.70 -6.73 -12.51
N GLN A 16 -6.25 -5.88 -11.59
CA GLN A 16 -6.60 -5.99 -10.18
C GLN A 16 -8.07 -5.65 -9.90
N ILE A 17 -8.60 -4.60 -10.54
CA ILE A 17 -10.02 -4.23 -10.50
C ILE A 17 -10.87 -5.40 -11.00
N LEU A 18 -10.54 -5.95 -12.17
CA LEU A 18 -11.25 -7.09 -12.77
C LEU A 18 -11.21 -8.33 -11.87
N THR A 19 -10.04 -8.67 -11.32
CA THR A 19 -9.86 -9.83 -10.42
C THR A 19 -10.71 -9.66 -9.14
N THR A 20 -10.78 -8.45 -8.59
CA THR A 20 -11.52 -8.16 -7.36
C THR A 20 -13.03 -8.22 -7.59
N HIS A 21 -13.57 -7.48 -8.58
CA HIS A 21 -15.01 -7.53 -8.90
C HIS A 21 -15.49 -8.91 -9.31
N TYR A 22 -14.67 -9.65 -10.05
CA TYR A 22 -15.00 -11.01 -10.44
C TYR A 22 -15.06 -11.93 -9.22
N LYS A 23 -14.11 -11.81 -8.29
CA LYS A 23 -14.13 -12.52 -7.00
C LYS A 23 -15.43 -12.23 -6.24
N ASP A 24 -15.76 -10.97 -5.98
CA ASP A 24 -16.95 -10.60 -5.20
C ASP A 24 -18.23 -11.16 -5.84
N THR A 25 -18.37 -11.01 -7.17
CA THR A 25 -19.51 -11.55 -7.93
C THR A 25 -19.60 -13.08 -7.83
N PHE A 26 -18.47 -13.77 -7.93
CA PHE A 26 -18.40 -15.23 -7.89
C PHE A 26 -18.70 -15.78 -6.49
N TYR A 27 -18.13 -15.19 -5.44
CA TYR A 27 -18.42 -15.56 -4.04
C TYR A 27 -19.89 -15.33 -3.69
N MET A 28 -20.47 -14.19 -4.07
CA MET A 28 -21.90 -13.90 -3.86
C MET A 28 -22.84 -14.85 -4.62
N SER A 29 -22.40 -15.38 -5.77
CA SER A 29 -23.15 -16.38 -6.55
C SER A 29 -23.06 -17.78 -5.96
N ARG A 30 -21.85 -18.21 -5.56
CA ARG A 30 -21.60 -19.54 -4.98
C ARG A 30 -22.23 -19.71 -3.61
N ALA A 31 -22.15 -18.68 -2.75
CA ALA A 31 -22.79 -18.67 -1.42
C ALA A 31 -24.32 -18.87 -1.47
N LYS A 32 -24.96 -18.52 -2.59
CA LYS A 32 -26.41 -18.65 -2.78
C LYS A 32 -26.87 -19.97 -3.41
N SER A 33 -25.95 -20.79 -3.92
CA SER A 33 -26.32 -21.90 -4.83
C SER A 33 -25.55 -23.21 -4.64
N ASN A 34 -24.42 -23.21 -3.93
CA ASN A 34 -23.50 -24.35 -3.83
C ASN A 34 -23.07 -24.94 -5.19
N ALA A 35 -23.25 -24.18 -6.28
CA ALA A 35 -23.17 -24.68 -7.64
C ALA A 35 -21.73 -24.90 -8.12
N GLU A 36 -21.57 -25.84 -9.04
CA GLU A 36 -20.32 -26.08 -9.76
C GLU A 36 -19.87 -24.85 -10.56
N VAL A 37 -18.56 -24.75 -10.81
CA VAL A 37 -17.98 -23.62 -11.55
C VAL A 37 -18.40 -23.70 -13.02
N SER A 38 -19.11 -22.68 -13.51
CA SER A 38 -19.59 -22.67 -14.89
C SER A 38 -18.45 -22.56 -15.92
N VAL A 39 -18.63 -23.15 -17.11
CA VAL A 39 -17.64 -23.07 -18.20
C VAL A 39 -17.33 -21.62 -18.64
N PRO A 40 -18.29 -20.67 -18.68
CA PRO A 40 -17.98 -19.25 -18.87
C PRO A 40 -17.08 -18.66 -17.77
N ALA A 41 -17.29 -19.05 -16.50
CA ALA A 41 -16.46 -18.62 -15.38
C ALA A 41 -15.01 -19.10 -15.52
N LEU A 42 -14.81 -20.39 -15.81
CA LEU A 42 -13.49 -20.97 -16.07
C LEU A 42 -12.76 -20.26 -17.24
N ARG A 43 -13.46 -19.95 -18.34
CA ARG A 43 -12.89 -19.19 -19.45
C ARG A 43 -12.47 -17.77 -19.07
N HIS A 44 -13.27 -17.08 -18.25
CA HIS A 44 -12.93 -15.73 -17.79
C HIS A 44 -11.66 -15.73 -16.93
N VAL A 45 -11.57 -16.62 -15.93
CA VAL A 45 -10.37 -16.76 -15.08
C VAL A 45 -9.15 -17.16 -15.90
N THR A 46 -9.31 -18.04 -16.89
CA THR A 46 -8.21 -18.42 -17.80
C THR A 46 -7.72 -17.22 -18.62
N SER A 47 -8.63 -16.38 -19.13
CA SER A 47 -8.27 -15.14 -19.84
C SER A 47 -7.50 -14.17 -18.94
N LEU A 48 -7.94 -13.97 -17.69
CA LEU A 48 -7.24 -13.13 -16.71
C LEU A 48 -5.82 -13.68 -16.42
N ARG A 49 -5.65 -15.00 -16.30
CA ARG A 49 -4.33 -15.63 -16.11
C ARG A 49 -3.40 -15.40 -17.29
N THR A 50 -3.91 -15.52 -18.52
CA THR A 50 -3.13 -15.25 -19.74
C THR A 50 -2.70 -13.77 -19.80
N GLN A 51 -3.59 -12.83 -19.48
CA GLN A 51 -3.28 -11.39 -19.48
C GLN A 51 -2.27 -11.02 -18.39
N HIS A 52 -2.40 -11.60 -17.18
CA HIS A 52 -1.45 -11.42 -16.08
C HIS A 52 -0.06 -11.98 -16.42
N MET A 53 0.01 -13.19 -16.98
CA MET A 53 1.27 -13.79 -17.43
C MET A 53 1.93 -12.96 -18.54
N ALA A 54 1.15 -12.50 -19.53
CA ALA A 54 1.65 -11.63 -20.60
C ALA A 54 2.18 -10.30 -20.06
N TRP A 55 1.50 -9.67 -19.09
CA TRP A 55 1.99 -8.47 -18.41
C TRP A 55 3.30 -8.74 -17.69
N SER A 56 3.40 -9.83 -16.92
CA SER A 56 4.62 -10.13 -16.14
C SER A 56 5.82 -10.37 -17.06
N ILE A 57 5.64 -11.06 -18.19
CA ILE A 57 6.71 -11.23 -19.20
C ILE A 57 7.07 -9.88 -19.83
N ALA A 58 6.08 -9.06 -20.17
CA ALA A 58 6.30 -7.76 -20.82
C ALA A 58 6.91 -6.68 -19.90
N PHE A 59 6.84 -6.86 -18.58
CA PHE A 59 7.42 -5.98 -17.56
C PHE A 59 8.79 -6.44 -17.04
N GLU A 60 9.17 -7.70 -17.21
CA GLU A 60 10.37 -8.24 -16.56
C GLU A 60 11.66 -7.50 -16.95
N SER A 61 11.84 -7.09 -18.20
CA SER A 61 13.01 -6.30 -18.64
C SER A 61 13.06 -4.89 -18.00
N LEU A 62 11.89 -4.29 -17.73
CA LEU A 62 11.79 -3.04 -16.99
C LEU A 62 12.04 -3.24 -15.49
N LEU A 63 11.81 -4.45 -14.97
CA LEU A 63 12.19 -4.82 -13.61
C LEU A 63 13.70 -5.13 -13.49
N GLU A 64 14.29 -5.87 -14.42
CA GLU A 64 15.73 -6.23 -14.39
C GLU A 64 16.62 -4.98 -14.34
N SER A 65 16.29 -3.97 -15.16
CA SER A 65 16.99 -2.69 -15.17
C SER A 65 16.87 -1.89 -13.85
N ARG A 66 16.03 -2.30 -12.88
CA ARG A 66 15.95 -1.66 -11.54
C ARG A 66 17.27 -1.72 -10.74
N GLN A 67 18.16 -2.66 -11.08
CA GLN A 67 19.45 -2.87 -10.40
C GLN A 67 20.59 -2.07 -11.06
N GLN A 68 20.33 -1.33 -12.14
CA GLN A 68 21.34 -0.48 -12.77
C GLN A 68 21.59 0.76 -11.90
N PRO A 69 22.86 1.15 -11.64
CA PRO A 69 23.20 2.30 -10.79
C PRO A 69 22.56 3.63 -11.24
N GLU A 70 22.33 3.78 -12.55
CA GLU A 70 21.74 4.96 -13.18
C GLU A 70 20.25 5.20 -12.80
N VAL A 71 19.57 4.23 -12.19
CA VAL A 71 18.13 4.32 -11.88
C VAL A 71 17.89 5.00 -10.53
N SER A 72 17.29 6.18 -10.59
CA SER A 72 16.80 6.95 -9.42
C SER A 72 15.97 6.10 -8.46
N ASN A 73 16.13 6.34 -7.15
CA ASN A 73 15.39 5.68 -6.06
C ASN A 73 13.86 5.74 -6.27
N MET A 74 13.36 6.84 -6.85
CA MET A 74 11.93 6.99 -7.18
C MET A 74 11.46 5.97 -8.24
N GLU A 75 12.25 5.76 -9.30
CA GLU A 75 11.91 4.78 -10.34
C GLU A 75 12.13 3.34 -9.85
N ARG A 76 13.13 3.11 -8.99
CA ARG A 76 13.32 1.82 -8.31
C ARG A 76 12.11 1.46 -7.44
N THR A 77 11.64 2.42 -6.64
CA THR A 77 10.44 2.33 -5.80
C THR A 77 9.20 2.02 -6.64
N LYS A 78 8.93 2.77 -7.71
CA LYS A 78 7.80 2.50 -8.62
C LYS A 78 7.85 1.08 -9.20
N ARG A 79 9.02 0.61 -9.64
CA ARG A 79 9.19 -0.75 -10.21
C ARG A 79 8.98 -1.85 -9.16
N ALA A 80 9.47 -1.64 -7.92
CA ALA A 80 9.24 -2.54 -6.80
C ALA A 80 7.75 -2.66 -6.46
N ILE A 81 7.05 -1.53 -6.32
CA ILE A 81 5.59 -1.46 -6.09
C ILE A 81 4.81 -2.22 -7.19
N LEU A 82 5.16 -2.04 -8.46
CA LEU A 82 4.53 -2.75 -9.57
C LEU A 82 4.72 -4.26 -9.47
N LYS A 83 5.94 -4.73 -9.18
CA LYS A 83 6.20 -6.16 -8.99
C LYS A 83 5.46 -6.73 -7.77
N MET A 84 5.35 -5.96 -6.67
CA MET A 84 4.57 -6.37 -5.50
C MET A 84 3.09 -6.60 -5.84
N ASN A 85 2.43 -5.64 -6.49
CA ASN A 85 1.01 -5.79 -6.87
C ASN A 85 0.81 -6.91 -7.90
N ASN A 86 1.73 -7.10 -8.84
CA ASN A 86 1.73 -8.25 -9.76
C ASN A 86 1.82 -9.59 -9.04
N LEU A 87 2.66 -9.70 -8.01
CA LEU A 87 2.75 -10.90 -7.18
C LEU A 87 1.45 -11.11 -6.39
N SER A 88 0.82 -10.06 -5.87
CA SER A 88 -0.48 -10.15 -5.18
C SER A 88 -1.59 -10.69 -6.09
N ILE A 89 -1.66 -10.25 -7.35
CA ILE A 89 -2.58 -10.83 -8.34
C ILE A 89 -2.25 -12.31 -8.58
N ALA A 90 -0.96 -12.66 -8.69
CA ALA A 90 -0.53 -14.06 -8.87
C ALA A 90 -0.96 -14.97 -7.70
N VAL A 91 -0.96 -14.46 -6.46
CA VAL A 91 -1.44 -15.18 -5.27
C VAL A 91 -2.96 -15.37 -5.27
N LEU A 92 -3.72 -14.37 -5.69
CA LEU A 92 -5.18 -14.35 -5.53
C LEU A 92 -5.96 -14.87 -6.75
N LEU A 93 -5.37 -14.87 -7.94
CA LEU A 93 -6.01 -15.36 -9.16
C LEU A 93 -6.25 -16.90 -9.19
N PRO A 94 -5.49 -17.72 -8.43
CA PRO A 94 -5.86 -19.10 -8.11
C PRO A 94 -7.10 -19.21 -7.20
N ASP A 95 -7.18 -18.38 -6.16
CA ASP A 95 -8.26 -18.34 -5.15
C ASP A 95 -9.64 -17.99 -5.72
N VAL A 96 -9.70 -17.31 -6.87
CA VAL A 96 -10.95 -17.03 -7.59
C VAL A 96 -11.78 -18.29 -7.89
N LEU A 97 -11.14 -19.46 -8.02
CA LEU A 97 -11.81 -20.75 -8.23
C LEU A 97 -11.94 -21.60 -6.96
N SER A 98 -11.69 -21.00 -5.79
CA SER A 98 -11.77 -21.60 -4.45
C SER A 98 -10.84 -22.80 -4.26
N ILE A 99 -9.55 -22.53 -4.11
CA ILE A 99 -8.61 -23.48 -3.51
C ILE A 99 -8.77 -23.40 -1.98
N GLY A 100 -8.55 -24.50 -1.25
CA GLY A 100 -8.48 -24.48 0.22
C GLY A 100 -7.41 -23.50 0.73
N GLU A 101 -7.45 -23.13 2.00
CA GLU A 101 -6.51 -22.14 2.57
C GLU A 101 -5.04 -22.63 2.56
N THR A 102 -4.82 -23.95 2.44
CA THR A 102 -3.53 -24.58 2.12
C THR A 102 -2.99 -24.25 0.72
N GLY A 103 -3.84 -23.91 -0.24
CA GLY A 103 -3.45 -23.60 -1.61
C GLY A 103 -2.47 -22.44 -1.75
N PHE A 104 -2.51 -21.49 -0.80
CA PHE A 104 -1.62 -20.33 -0.77
C PHE A 104 -0.16 -20.68 -0.44
N ASP A 105 0.13 -21.86 0.11
CA ASP A 105 1.50 -22.26 0.47
C ASP A 105 2.41 -22.38 -0.75
N SER A 106 1.83 -22.78 -1.89
CA SER A 106 2.49 -22.77 -3.21
C SER A 106 3.05 -21.39 -3.59
N SER A 107 2.49 -20.32 -3.01
CA SER A 107 2.91 -18.93 -3.20
C SER A 107 3.85 -18.39 -2.11
N TYR A 108 4.44 -19.24 -1.25
CA TYR A 108 5.38 -18.79 -0.21
C TYR A 108 6.53 -17.91 -0.73
N LEU A 109 7.09 -18.24 -1.90
CA LEU A 109 8.13 -17.43 -2.54
C LEU A 109 7.60 -16.06 -2.99
N ASN A 110 6.35 -15.98 -3.47
CA ASN A 110 5.70 -14.73 -3.83
C ASN A 110 5.52 -13.83 -2.59
N PHE A 111 5.03 -14.40 -1.48
CA PHE A 111 4.91 -13.66 -0.21
C PHE A 111 6.26 -13.13 0.27
N THR A 112 7.29 -13.98 0.28
CA THR A 112 8.65 -13.60 0.69
C THR A 112 9.18 -12.46 -0.18
N ARG A 113 8.94 -12.52 -1.49
CA ARG A 113 9.37 -11.48 -2.42
C ARG A 113 8.61 -10.16 -2.25
N ILE A 114 7.30 -10.21 -1.95
CA ILE A 114 6.50 -9.01 -1.63
C ILE A 114 7.08 -8.29 -0.41
N VAL A 115 7.37 -9.01 0.67
CA VAL A 115 7.89 -8.44 1.92
C VAL A 115 9.30 -7.87 1.74
N ALA A 116 10.18 -8.57 1.02
CA ALA A 116 11.49 -8.03 0.64
C ALA A 116 11.38 -6.74 -0.17
N LEU A 117 10.52 -6.69 -1.19
CA LEU A 117 10.31 -5.46 -1.98
C LEU A 117 9.69 -4.32 -1.15
N ALA A 118 8.83 -4.61 -0.18
CA ALA A 118 8.28 -3.61 0.74
C ALA A 118 9.37 -2.98 1.63
N LYS A 119 10.32 -3.80 2.13
CA LYS A 119 11.51 -3.32 2.84
C LYS A 119 12.37 -2.42 1.94
N GLU A 120 12.64 -2.84 0.69
CA GLU A 120 13.39 -2.03 -0.29
C GLU A 120 12.72 -0.65 -0.51
N VAL A 121 11.40 -0.61 -0.72
CA VAL A 121 10.61 0.63 -0.91
C VAL A 121 10.69 1.58 0.30
N LEU A 122 10.50 1.07 1.51
CA LEU A 122 10.49 1.90 2.72
C LEU A 122 11.87 2.51 3.02
N VAL A 123 12.96 1.79 2.71
CA VAL A 123 14.32 2.33 2.81
C VAL A 123 14.58 3.41 1.76
N ASP A 124 14.13 3.22 0.50
CA ASP A 124 14.25 4.23 -0.55
C ASP A 124 13.42 5.51 -0.22
N GLU A 125 12.23 5.37 0.38
CA GLU A 125 11.41 6.49 0.88
C GLU A 125 12.11 7.23 2.05
N GLU A 126 12.69 6.51 3.01
CA GLU A 126 13.42 7.11 4.15
C GLU A 126 14.69 7.86 3.69
N LEU A 127 15.46 7.27 2.77
CA LEU A 127 16.61 7.94 2.16
C LEU A 127 16.21 9.23 1.44
N PHE A 128 15.08 9.21 0.71
CA PHE A 128 14.58 10.41 0.03
C PHE A 128 14.20 11.52 1.03
N LEU A 129 13.49 11.19 2.11
CA LEU A 129 13.12 12.16 3.16
C LEU A 129 14.37 12.75 3.84
N ASN A 130 15.35 11.91 4.17
CA ASN A 130 16.58 12.36 4.81
C ASN A 130 17.40 13.30 3.90
N HIS A 131 17.58 12.97 2.61
CA HIS A 131 18.28 13.87 1.68
C HIS A 131 17.52 15.18 1.44
N GLY A 132 16.18 15.15 1.43
CA GLY A 132 15.35 16.35 1.33
C GLY A 132 15.48 17.31 2.52
N MET A 133 15.73 16.79 3.73
CA MET A 133 15.90 17.62 4.94
C MET A 133 17.28 18.29 5.02
N TYR A 134 18.34 17.64 4.52
CA TYR A 134 19.70 18.22 4.49
C TYR A 134 19.98 19.11 3.25
N GLY A 135 19.10 19.09 2.25
CA GLY A 135 19.29 19.81 0.98
C GLY A 135 19.20 21.34 1.01
N ASN A 136 18.72 21.95 2.10
CA ASN A 136 18.48 23.40 2.20
C ASN A 136 19.48 24.16 3.10
N ALA A 137 20.64 23.58 3.40
CA ALA A 137 21.59 24.12 4.39
C ALA A 137 22.99 24.52 3.86
N THR A 138 23.24 24.50 2.54
CA THR A 138 24.45 25.11 1.94
C THR A 138 24.25 25.53 0.49
N ASP A 139 23.80 26.77 0.25
CA ASP A 139 24.27 27.51 -0.94
C ASP A 139 24.31 29.04 -0.72
N GLN A 140 25.27 29.47 0.10
CA GLN A 140 25.82 30.82 0.02
C GLN A 140 27.32 30.74 -0.27
N ARG A 141 27.69 30.36 -1.51
CA ARG A 141 29.07 30.58 -1.97
C ARG A 141 29.19 31.09 -3.40
N SER A 142 28.82 32.35 -3.55
CA SER A 142 29.39 33.34 -4.49
C SER A 142 30.46 32.81 -5.47
N THR A 143 30.04 32.49 -6.70
CA THR A 143 30.92 32.42 -7.87
C THR A 143 30.66 33.63 -8.78
N LYS A 144 31.36 34.73 -8.50
CA LYS A 144 31.41 35.89 -9.41
C LYS A 144 32.13 35.46 -10.69
N VAL A 145 31.48 35.61 -11.85
CA VAL A 145 32.13 35.60 -13.17
C VAL A 145 31.89 36.97 -13.81
N PRO A 146 32.94 37.68 -14.26
CA PRO A 146 32.80 39.07 -14.71
C PRO A 146 32.22 39.14 -16.12
N LYS A 147 31.19 39.98 -16.32
CA LYS A 147 30.76 40.41 -17.65
C LYS A 147 31.25 41.83 -17.90
N ILE A 148 32.21 41.95 -18.80
CA ILE A 148 32.57 43.22 -19.44
C ILE A 148 31.47 43.53 -20.46
N GLY A 149 30.86 44.70 -20.35
CA GLY A 149 29.82 45.18 -21.25
C GLY A 149 29.95 46.68 -21.43
N ILE A 150 30.31 47.10 -22.64
CA ILE A 150 30.44 48.51 -23.02
C ILE A 150 29.06 49.06 -23.37
N GLU A 151 28.74 50.27 -22.89
CA GLU A 151 27.48 50.95 -23.16
C GLU A 151 27.36 51.39 -24.63
N HIS A 152 26.14 51.42 -25.17
CA HIS A 152 25.73 52.52 -26.05
C HIS A 152 24.19 52.68 -26.06
N SER A 153 23.75 53.94 -25.97
CA SER A 153 22.36 54.41 -25.95
C SER A 153 21.69 54.36 -27.33
N SER A 154 20.35 54.21 -27.42
CA SER A 154 19.43 55.23 -28.01
C SER A 154 17.96 54.79 -28.17
N LEU A 155 17.07 55.51 -27.47
CA LEU A 155 15.81 56.15 -27.93
C LEU A 155 14.92 55.49 -29.03
N LEU A 156 13.63 55.23 -28.72
CA LEU A 156 12.45 56.02 -29.18
C LEU A 156 11.09 55.30 -28.93
N SER A 157 10.07 56.08 -28.51
CA SER A 157 8.62 55.73 -28.47
C SER A 157 7.85 56.61 -29.46
N PRO A 158 6.61 56.26 -29.91
CA PRO A 158 5.37 56.81 -29.30
C PRO A 158 4.14 55.83 -29.26
N THR A 159 3.27 55.74 -28.22
CA THR A 159 2.01 56.52 -27.90
C THR A 159 0.85 56.34 -28.92
N THR A 160 -0.47 56.26 -28.63
CA THR A 160 -1.37 56.67 -27.49
C THR A 160 -2.76 55.93 -27.48
N HIS A 161 -3.54 56.02 -26.38
CA HIS A 161 -5.01 55.77 -26.19
C HIS A 161 -5.52 54.33 -25.91
N GLY A 162 -6.51 54.07 -25.02
CA GLY A 162 -7.35 54.95 -24.18
C GLY A 162 -8.07 54.26 -22.99
N GLN A 163 -8.91 55.01 -22.25
CA GLN A 163 -9.58 54.71 -20.95
C GLN A 163 -10.60 53.52 -21.01
N VAL A 164 -11.13 52.91 -19.93
CA VAL A 164 -11.95 53.45 -18.80
C VAL A 164 -11.95 52.54 -17.55
N SER A 165 -12.21 53.16 -16.39
CA SER A 165 -12.26 52.63 -15.01
C SER A 165 -13.44 51.71 -14.65
N GLN A 166 -13.28 50.93 -13.58
CA GLN A 166 -14.28 50.81 -12.49
C GLN A 166 -13.63 50.31 -11.18
N GLN A 167 -14.06 50.83 -10.04
CA GLN A 167 -13.42 50.62 -8.73
C GLN A 167 -14.44 50.81 -7.58
N GLU A 168 -14.83 49.73 -6.91
CA GLU A 168 -15.57 49.75 -5.63
C GLU A 168 -14.88 48.73 -4.70
N LYS A 169 -14.09 49.12 -3.69
CA LYS A 169 -14.48 49.63 -2.36
C LYS A 169 -15.53 48.79 -1.64
N TYR A 170 -15.10 48.01 -0.64
CA TYR A 170 -15.57 48.09 0.75
C TYR A 170 -14.45 47.58 1.69
N MET A 171 -14.42 48.09 2.93
CA MET A 171 -13.42 47.79 3.97
C MET A 171 -14.13 47.52 5.33
N PRO A 172 -13.43 47.05 6.40
CA PRO A 172 -13.94 45.97 7.24
C PRO A 172 -14.52 46.41 8.59
N MET A 173 -15.13 45.44 9.28
CA MET A 173 -15.44 45.48 10.71
C MET A 173 -14.77 44.28 11.38
N GLY A 174 -14.29 44.40 12.63
CA GLY A 174 -13.56 43.30 13.26
C GLY A 174 -13.50 43.29 14.78
N THR A 175 -12.93 42.19 15.28
CA THR A 175 -12.48 41.93 16.66
C THR A 175 -13.60 41.73 17.71
N PRO A 176 -13.32 41.16 18.91
CA PRO A 176 -12.03 40.61 19.40
C PRO A 176 -12.10 39.19 19.99
N GLN A 177 -11.00 38.42 19.95
CA GLN A 177 -10.75 37.41 20.98
C GLN A 177 -9.26 37.11 21.25
N SER A 178 -8.86 37.41 22.48
CA SER A 178 -7.73 36.90 23.29
C SER A 178 -6.48 36.31 22.60
N ARG A 179 -5.34 36.97 22.82
CA ARG A 179 -4.03 36.30 22.80
C ARG A 179 -3.97 35.19 23.85
N LEU A 180 -3.36 34.08 23.48
CA LEU A 180 -2.63 33.20 24.40
C LEU A 180 -1.28 32.92 23.74
N ASP A 181 -0.22 33.47 24.33
CA ASP A 181 1.14 33.15 23.91
C ASP A 181 1.42 31.68 24.21
N SER A 182 1.93 30.95 23.22
CA SER A 182 2.55 29.65 23.41
C SER A 182 3.82 29.58 22.59
N THR A 183 4.90 30.02 23.25
CA THR A 183 6.26 29.76 22.82
C THR A 183 6.47 28.25 22.77
N ALA A 184 6.47 27.66 21.58
CA ALA A 184 6.86 26.27 21.41
C ALA A 184 8.30 26.09 21.91
N PRO A 185 8.57 25.18 22.86
CA PRO A 185 9.92 24.99 23.37
C PRO A 185 10.82 24.41 22.27
N THR A 186 12.03 24.95 22.15
CA THR A 186 13.08 24.42 21.29
C THR A 186 13.27 22.93 21.55
N SER A 187 13.02 22.08 20.55
CA SER A 187 13.17 20.63 20.70
C SER A 187 14.64 20.26 20.90
N MET A 188 15.00 19.83 22.11
CA MET A 188 16.30 19.19 22.33
C MET A 188 16.34 17.86 21.59
N ASN A 189 17.40 17.63 20.82
CA ASN A 189 17.64 16.37 20.12
C ASN A 189 17.90 15.23 21.11
N TYR A 190 17.01 14.24 21.16
CA TYR A 190 17.28 12.94 21.78
C TYR A 190 17.59 11.92 20.67
N PRO A 191 18.76 11.25 20.67
CA PRO A 191 19.21 10.39 19.58
C PRO A 191 18.58 8.98 19.61
N ASN A 192 17.27 8.88 19.90
CA ASN A 192 16.52 7.61 19.89
C ASN A 192 14.98 7.81 19.87
N SER A 193 14.48 8.83 19.16
CA SER A 193 13.05 8.87 18.83
C SER A 193 12.74 7.81 17.76
N PRO A 194 11.65 7.02 17.86
CA PRO A 194 11.24 6.14 16.77
C PRO A 194 11.03 6.98 15.50
N VAL A 195 11.56 6.49 14.37
CA VAL A 195 11.54 7.19 13.08
C VAL A 195 10.09 7.46 12.68
N HIS A 196 9.70 8.74 12.72
CA HIS A 196 8.32 9.14 12.47
C HIS A 196 8.05 9.18 10.96
N VAL A 197 7.77 8.00 10.37
CA VAL A 197 7.30 7.89 8.98
C VAL A 197 6.11 8.83 8.81
N ARG A 198 6.19 9.72 7.80
CA ARG A 198 5.19 10.77 7.58
C ARG A 198 3.93 10.16 6.95
N ALA A 199 2.77 10.53 7.48
CA ALA A 199 1.48 10.16 6.89
C ALA A 199 1.39 10.59 5.42
N SER A 200 1.03 9.66 4.53
CA SER A 200 0.87 9.93 3.09
C SER A 200 -0.46 9.41 2.53
N PHE A 201 -0.93 10.04 1.45
CA PHE A 201 -2.13 9.66 0.71
C PHE A 201 -1.84 9.60 -0.79
N THR A 202 -2.36 8.58 -1.46
CA THR A 202 -2.34 8.45 -2.92
C THR A 202 -3.60 7.72 -3.39
N THR A 203 -4.05 7.98 -4.62
CA THR A 203 -5.12 7.22 -5.28
C THR A 203 -4.60 5.98 -6.01
N SER A 204 -3.28 5.85 -6.18
CA SER A 204 -2.65 4.66 -6.77
C SER A 204 -2.38 3.60 -5.71
N LEU A 205 -2.46 2.34 -6.12
CA LEU A 205 -2.01 1.21 -5.29
C LEU A 205 -0.49 1.25 -5.09
N GLY A 206 -0.06 0.93 -3.89
CA GLY A 206 1.34 0.93 -3.46
C GLY A 206 1.70 -0.37 -2.76
N ILE A 207 2.09 -0.28 -1.48
CA ILE A 207 2.55 -1.41 -0.67
C ILE A 207 1.47 -1.97 0.28
N VAL A 208 0.38 -1.24 0.55
CA VAL A 208 -0.60 -1.64 1.58
C VAL A 208 -1.33 -2.89 1.18
N TYR A 209 -1.90 -2.93 -0.03
CA TYR A 209 -2.63 -4.10 -0.51
C TYR A 209 -1.73 -5.36 -0.60
N PRO A 210 -0.52 -5.32 -1.19
CA PRO A 210 0.37 -6.49 -1.20
C PRO A 210 0.74 -7.00 0.19
N LEU A 211 1.03 -6.11 1.15
CA LEU A 211 1.33 -6.51 2.53
C LEU A 211 0.11 -7.11 3.23
N TYR A 212 -1.10 -6.56 3.01
CA TYR A 212 -2.34 -7.13 3.55
C TYR A 212 -2.62 -8.54 3.00
N VAL A 213 -2.34 -8.79 1.72
CA VAL A 213 -2.42 -10.13 1.11
C VAL A 213 -1.44 -11.10 1.77
N VAL A 214 -0.19 -10.69 2.04
CA VAL A 214 0.76 -11.53 2.79
C VAL A 214 0.24 -11.80 4.20
N ALA A 215 -0.14 -10.75 4.93
CA ALA A 215 -0.53 -10.84 6.34
C ALA A 215 -1.75 -11.75 6.56
N THR A 216 -2.73 -11.72 5.65
CA THR A 216 -3.95 -12.54 5.75
C THR A 216 -3.80 -13.92 5.10
N LYS A 217 -3.20 -14.05 3.91
CA LYS A 217 -3.13 -15.33 3.16
C LYS A 217 -1.89 -16.17 3.41
N CYS A 218 -0.81 -15.61 3.97
CA CYS A 218 0.32 -16.45 4.36
C CYS A 218 0.00 -17.24 5.65
N ARG A 219 0.27 -18.55 5.62
CA ARG A 219 0.21 -19.44 6.79
C ARG A 219 1.47 -19.41 7.64
N ASN A 220 2.59 -18.87 7.14
CA ASN A 220 3.85 -18.79 7.89
C ASN A 220 3.79 -17.67 8.94
N ARG A 221 3.99 -18.03 10.20
CA ARG A 221 3.84 -17.17 11.40
C ARG A 221 4.83 -16.01 11.47
N GLU A 222 6.02 -16.17 10.88
CA GLU A 222 7.08 -15.16 10.86
C GLU A 222 6.80 -14.11 9.78
N LEU A 223 6.60 -14.56 8.55
CA LEU A 223 6.42 -13.70 7.39
C LEU A 223 5.12 -12.88 7.48
N ARG A 224 4.06 -13.48 8.05
CA ARG A 224 2.82 -12.79 8.45
C ARG A 224 3.09 -11.65 9.42
N ARG A 225 3.79 -11.91 10.53
CA ARG A 225 4.10 -10.90 11.56
C ARG A 225 4.92 -9.77 10.97
N GLU A 226 5.85 -10.09 10.08
CA GLU A 226 6.64 -9.07 9.41
C GLU A 226 5.78 -8.16 8.52
N ALA A 227 4.85 -8.73 7.74
CA ALA A 227 3.91 -7.93 6.93
C ALA A 227 2.98 -7.06 7.78
N ILE A 228 2.45 -7.59 8.89
CA ILE A 228 1.65 -6.83 9.87
C ILE A 228 2.48 -5.67 10.46
N ARG A 229 3.72 -5.93 10.87
CA ARG A 229 4.63 -4.91 11.40
C ARG A 229 4.87 -3.80 10.39
N LEU A 230 5.11 -4.13 9.12
CA LEU A 230 5.33 -3.16 8.05
C LEU A 230 4.09 -2.30 7.76
N LEU A 231 2.88 -2.87 7.84
CA LEU A 231 1.62 -2.13 7.75
C LEU A 231 1.46 -1.13 8.91
N LEU A 232 1.64 -1.60 10.15
CA LEU A 232 1.47 -0.80 11.36
C LEU A 232 2.58 0.27 11.53
N SER A 233 3.79 0.04 11.02
CA SER A 233 4.90 0.99 11.11
C SER A 233 4.98 2.00 9.96
N SER A 234 4.01 2.00 9.03
CA SER A 234 4.04 2.86 7.85
C SER A 234 2.67 3.52 7.63
N PRO A 235 2.36 4.64 8.31
CA PRO A 235 1.05 5.31 8.23
C PRO A 235 0.82 5.88 6.81
N ARG A 236 0.02 5.19 6.00
CA ARG A 236 -0.14 5.50 4.56
C ARG A 236 -1.53 5.07 4.08
N ARG A 237 -2.12 5.82 3.16
CA ARG A 237 -3.44 5.53 2.59
C ARG A 237 -3.42 5.50 1.06
N GLU A 238 -3.86 4.38 0.49
CA GLU A 238 -3.89 4.06 -0.94
C GLU A 238 -5.35 3.92 -1.38
N GLY A 239 -6.01 5.06 -1.61
CA GLY A 239 -7.44 5.16 -1.86
C GLY A 239 -8.28 4.70 -0.66
N LEU A 240 -8.85 3.49 -0.77
CA LEU A 240 -9.61 2.84 0.31
C LEU A 240 -8.70 2.05 1.28
N TRP A 241 -7.47 1.71 0.89
CA TRP A 241 -6.55 0.95 1.71
C TRP A 241 -5.83 1.85 2.71
N ASP A 242 -6.22 1.80 3.98
CA ASP A 242 -5.51 2.43 5.08
C ASP A 242 -4.56 1.42 5.74
N SER A 243 -3.27 1.74 5.86
CA SER A 243 -2.26 0.79 6.33
C SER A 243 -2.44 0.38 7.79
N LEU A 244 -2.83 1.32 8.66
CA LEU A 244 -3.00 1.06 10.08
C LEU A 244 -4.19 0.14 10.31
N LEU A 245 -5.33 0.46 9.68
CA LEU A 245 -6.50 -0.42 9.72
C LEU A 245 -6.21 -1.80 9.10
N SER A 246 -5.53 -1.85 7.94
CA SER A 246 -5.17 -3.12 7.28
C SER A 246 -4.28 -3.97 8.19
N GLY A 247 -3.33 -3.34 8.90
CA GLY A 247 -2.50 -3.99 9.91
C GLY A 247 -3.29 -4.49 11.11
N GLN A 248 -4.20 -3.68 11.65
CA GLN A 248 -5.08 -4.06 12.77
C GLN A 248 -6.01 -5.23 12.41
N VAL A 249 -6.64 -5.21 11.22
CA VAL A 249 -7.49 -6.32 10.74
C VAL A 249 -6.69 -7.59 10.61
N ALA A 250 -5.50 -7.53 9.99
CA ALA A 250 -4.65 -8.70 9.82
C ALA A 250 -4.04 -9.21 11.14
N GLN A 251 -3.76 -8.32 12.10
CA GLN A 251 -3.37 -8.69 13.46
C GLN A 251 -4.49 -9.43 14.19
N TRP A 252 -5.72 -8.89 14.16
CA TRP A 252 -6.88 -9.53 14.77
C TRP A 252 -7.17 -10.93 14.17
N VAL A 253 -7.07 -11.07 12.85
CA VAL A 253 -7.15 -12.37 12.17
C VAL A 253 -6.04 -13.32 12.62
N MET A 254 -4.79 -12.85 12.71
CA MET A 254 -3.67 -13.64 13.22
C MET A 254 -3.91 -14.13 14.65
N GLU A 255 -4.42 -13.26 15.52
CA GLU A 255 -4.68 -13.60 16.93
C GLU A 255 -5.70 -14.75 17.03
N ILE A 256 -6.78 -14.73 16.23
CA ILE A 256 -7.79 -15.81 16.16
C ILE A 256 -7.22 -17.10 15.59
N GLU A 257 -6.40 -17.03 14.53
CA GLU A 257 -5.75 -18.21 13.94
C GLU A 257 -4.71 -18.85 14.88
N GLU A 258 -4.15 -18.07 15.80
CA GLU A 258 -3.12 -18.50 16.75
C GLU A 258 -3.65 -18.78 18.17
N GLU A 259 -4.96 -18.71 18.39
CA GLU A 259 -5.61 -19.11 19.65
C GLU A 259 -5.18 -20.53 20.07
N GLY A 260 -4.52 -20.62 21.23
CA GLY A 260 -4.01 -21.88 21.81
C GLY A 260 -2.62 -22.31 21.33
N LEU A 261 -1.96 -21.56 20.45
CA LEU A 261 -0.56 -21.82 20.09
C LEU A 261 0.41 -21.20 21.12
N ALA A 262 1.60 -21.81 21.24
CA ALA A 262 2.68 -21.20 22.00
C ALA A 262 3.10 -19.85 21.40
N ALA A 263 3.45 -18.89 22.26
CA ALA A 263 3.91 -17.57 21.84
C ALA A 263 5.04 -17.66 20.80
N TRP A 264 4.94 -16.85 19.74
CA TRP A 264 5.96 -16.82 18.70
C TRP A 264 7.22 -16.13 19.22
N ASP A 265 8.35 -16.84 19.11
CA ASP A 265 9.67 -16.36 19.49
C ASP A 265 10.60 -16.46 18.27
N SER A 266 10.91 -15.31 17.67
CA SER A 266 11.78 -15.25 16.49
C SER A 266 13.21 -15.74 16.77
N SER A 267 13.70 -15.67 18.01
CA SER A 267 15.03 -16.22 18.36
C SER A 267 15.07 -17.74 18.31
N ARG A 268 13.90 -18.38 18.43
CA ARG A 268 13.72 -19.83 18.33
C ARG A 268 13.17 -20.26 16.98
N ALA A 269 12.92 -19.34 16.04
CA ALA A 269 12.34 -19.65 14.74
C ALA A 269 13.13 -20.75 13.99
N GLU A 270 14.46 -20.65 13.94
CA GLU A 270 15.34 -21.64 13.29
C GLU A 270 15.24 -23.04 13.91
N ASN A 271 15.00 -23.12 15.22
CA ASN A 271 14.92 -24.36 16.00
C ASN A 271 13.48 -24.84 16.24
N ALA A 272 12.48 -24.06 15.83
CA ALA A 272 11.09 -24.47 15.88
C ALA A 272 10.85 -25.60 14.85
N ALA A 273 10.24 -26.69 15.32
CA ALA A 273 9.75 -27.76 14.45
C ALA A 273 8.94 -27.16 13.30
N LEU A 274 9.10 -27.69 12.09
CA LEU A 274 8.56 -27.10 10.87
C LEU A 274 7.06 -26.80 10.99
N ASP A 275 6.31 -27.72 11.59
CA ASP A 275 4.85 -27.62 11.79
C ASP A 275 4.43 -26.47 12.71
N LEU A 276 5.29 -26.00 13.63
CA LEU A 276 5.00 -24.86 14.52
C LEU A 276 5.21 -23.49 13.86
N ARG A 277 5.82 -23.45 12.66
CA ARG A 277 5.99 -22.22 11.86
C ARG A 277 4.79 -21.92 10.98
N TRP A 278 3.91 -22.90 10.76
CA TRP A 278 2.75 -22.79 9.88
C TRP A 278 1.46 -22.95 10.66
N ILE A 279 0.48 -22.08 10.42
CA ILE A 279 -0.88 -22.24 10.96
C ILE A 279 -1.54 -23.47 10.35
N ALA A 280 -2.19 -24.33 11.13
CA ALA A 280 -2.91 -25.50 10.61
C ALA A 280 -4.19 -25.09 9.84
N GLU A 281 -4.65 -25.89 8.88
CA GLU A 281 -5.78 -25.53 8.00
C GLU A 281 -7.10 -25.32 8.78
N ASP A 282 -7.35 -26.14 9.81
CA ASP A 282 -8.52 -26.06 10.70
C ASP A 282 -8.57 -24.77 11.54
N LYS A 283 -7.44 -24.06 11.65
CA LYS A 283 -7.35 -22.80 12.41
C LYS A 283 -7.69 -21.57 11.57
N ARG A 284 -7.65 -21.70 10.24
CA ARG A 284 -7.74 -20.58 9.28
C ARG A 284 -9.10 -19.89 9.32
N VAL A 285 -9.08 -18.56 9.27
CA VAL A 285 -10.31 -17.75 9.15
C VAL A 285 -10.22 -16.75 7.99
N VAL A 286 -11.38 -16.46 7.40
CA VAL A 286 -11.52 -15.53 6.28
C VAL A 286 -12.30 -14.32 6.76
N VAL A 287 -11.77 -13.12 6.51
CA VAL A 287 -12.52 -11.87 6.70
C VAL A 287 -13.70 -11.88 5.74
N ARG A 288 -14.93 -11.91 6.29
CA ARG A 288 -16.18 -11.95 5.54
C ARG A 288 -16.70 -10.55 5.23
N GLU A 289 -16.49 -9.61 6.14
CA GLU A 289 -16.99 -8.24 6.01
C GLU A 289 -16.10 -7.24 6.77
N VAL A 290 -15.93 -6.04 6.20
CA VAL A 290 -15.40 -4.86 6.88
C VAL A 290 -16.32 -3.68 6.54
N LEU A 291 -17.07 -3.19 7.53
CA LEU A 291 -17.95 -2.03 7.40
C LEU A 291 -17.25 -0.80 7.97
N PHE A 292 -17.05 0.22 7.15
CA PHE A 292 -16.29 1.42 7.50
C PHE A 292 -17.21 2.56 7.94
N ASP A 293 -16.93 3.14 9.11
CA ASP A 293 -17.38 4.47 9.50
C ASP A 293 -16.20 5.43 9.37
N LEU A 294 -16.19 6.21 8.29
CA LEU A 294 -15.14 7.18 8.01
C LEU A 294 -15.23 8.45 8.86
N GLN A 295 -16.38 8.73 9.49
CA GLN A 295 -16.60 9.89 10.35
C GLN A 295 -15.98 9.67 11.74
N HIS A 296 -16.19 8.48 12.31
CA HIS A 296 -15.65 8.10 13.62
C HIS A 296 -14.30 7.38 13.53
N ARG A 297 -13.85 7.07 12.30
CA ARG A 297 -12.64 6.28 11.97
C ARG A 297 -12.66 4.91 12.66
N THR A 298 -13.81 4.24 12.54
CA THR A 298 -14.04 2.90 13.07
C THR A 298 -14.43 1.91 11.98
N ALA A 299 -14.07 0.65 12.17
CA ALA A 299 -14.35 -0.42 11.23
C ALA A 299 -14.91 -1.61 11.99
N LYS A 300 -16.13 -2.01 11.64
CA LYS A 300 -16.73 -3.23 12.16
C LYS A 300 -16.30 -4.39 11.26
N CYS A 301 -15.62 -5.37 11.84
CA CYS A 301 -15.03 -6.49 11.10
C CYS A 301 -15.68 -7.81 11.53
N ARG A 302 -16.02 -8.66 10.55
CA ARG A 302 -16.49 -10.04 10.78
C ARG A 302 -15.60 -11.04 10.05
N CYS A 303 -15.22 -12.12 10.72
CA CYS A 303 -14.52 -13.25 10.12
C CYS A 303 -15.19 -14.57 10.49
N GLY A 304 -14.83 -15.63 9.76
CA GLY A 304 -15.30 -16.99 10.02
C GLY A 304 -14.52 -18.03 9.23
N THR A 305 -14.76 -19.30 9.49
CA THR A 305 -14.13 -20.45 8.82
C THR A 305 -14.40 -20.41 7.31
N SER A 306 -13.43 -20.79 6.49
CA SER A 306 -13.62 -20.84 5.02
C SER A 306 -14.62 -21.94 4.64
N GLY A 307 -15.49 -21.66 3.67
CA GLY A 307 -16.48 -22.63 3.17
C GLY A 307 -17.79 -22.74 3.96
N VAL A 308 -17.84 -22.32 5.23
CA VAL A 308 -19.08 -22.30 6.02
C VAL A 308 -20.06 -21.26 5.45
N GLY A 309 -21.34 -21.64 5.35
CA GLY A 309 -22.43 -20.85 4.79
C GLY A 309 -23.00 -19.79 5.73
N GLU A 310 -23.74 -18.83 5.18
CA GLU A 310 -24.42 -17.80 5.98
C GLU A 310 -25.60 -18.42 6.75
N GLY A 311 -25.53 -18.38 8.08
CA GLY A 311 -26.53 -18.99 8.98
C GLY A 311 -26.17 -20.39 9.48
N GLU A 312 -25.09 -21.00 8.99
CA GLU A 312 -24.52 -22.21 9.60
C GLU A 312 -23.74 -21.88 10.87
N PRO A 313 -23.70 -22.76 11.88
CA PRO A 313 -22.92 -22.54 13.10
C PRO A 313 -21.41 -22.60 12.81
N ASP A 314 -20.72 -21.49 13.05
CA ASP A 314 -19.27 -21.38 12.89
C ASP A 314 -18.61 -21.02 14.23
N GLU A 315 -17.94 -22.00 14.85
CA GLU A 315 -17.26 -21.82 16.14
C GLU A 315 -16.11 -20.79 16.08
N ARG A 316 -15.58 -20.51 14.88
CA ARG A 316 -14.52 -19.50 14.64
C ARG A 316 -15.09 -18.16 14.18
N ALA A 317 -16.42 -18.01 14.12
CA ALA A 317 -17.03 -16.71 13.85
C ALA A 317 -16.66 -15.72 14.97
N ARG A 318 -16.13 -14.57 14.57
CA ARG A 318 -15.77 -13.48 15.48
C ARG A 318 -16.15 -12.14 14.85
N GLU A 319 -16.49 -11.21 15.72
CA GLU A 319 -16.80 -9.83 15.37
C GLU A 319 -15.97 -8.89 16.25
N THR A 320 -15.47 -7.81 15.69
CA THR A 320 -14.78 -6.75 16.45
C THR A 320 -15.10 -5.37 15.86
N THR A 321 -14.80 -4.31 16.61
CA THR A 321 -14.79 -2.93 16.12
C THR A 321 -13.41 -2.34 16.34
N LEU A 322 -12.69 -2.08 15.24
CA LEU A 322 -11.37 -1.48 15.24
C LEU A 322 -11.49 0.05 15.11
N LYS A 323 -10.47 0.76 15.58
CA LYS A 323 -10.34 2.22 15.47
C LYS A 323 -8.91 2.58 15.11
N TRP A 324 -8.74 3.52 14.17
CA TRP A 324 -7.43 4.02 13.73
C TRP A 324 -7.41 5.54 13.66
#